data_AF-A0A4R3ZAN5-F1
#
_entry.id   AF-A0A4R3ZAN5-F1
#
_cell.length_a   1.000
_cell.length_b   1.000
_cell.length_c   1.000
_cell.angle_alpha   90.00
_cell.angle_beta   90.00
_cell.angle_gamma   90.00
#
_symmetry.space_group_name_H-M   'P 1'
#
loop_
_entity.id
_entity.type
_entity.pdbx_description
1 polymer ?
#
loop_
_entity_poly.entity_id
_entity_poly.type
_entity_poly.pdbx_seq_one_letter_code
_entity_poly.pdbx_strand_id
1 'polypeptide(L)'
;MYYLDTNYPFEQFKMDIAVEPYVDKSMLINKLNPLIKTRNRYVCITRPRRFGKTMNANMLGAYYTQDYDAYEYFKDLKIAQVESFKEHINKYHVIYIDFSRLPDPCHSFEEYISWIKNA
;
A
#
# COMPACT_ATOMS: atom_id res chain seq x y z
N MET A 1 -12.23 13.44 2.35
CA MET A 1 -10.97 13.08 1.66
C MET A 1 -10.90 11.55 1.63
N TYR A 2 -11.50 10.91 0.62
CA TYR A 2 -11.78 9.46 0.63
C TYR A 2 -10.55 8.56 0.43
N TYR A 3 -9.37 9.13 0.19
CA TYR A 3 -8.15 8.39 -0.20
C TYR A 3 -6.95 8.61 0.71
N LEU A 4 -6.96 9.65 1.56
CA LEU A 4 -5.85 9.96 2.45
C LEU A 4 -5.99 9.15 3.73
N ASP A 5 -4.91 8.48 4.12
CA ASP A 5 -4.75 7.78 5.41
C ASP A 5 -5.94 6.87 5.74
N THR A 6 -6.48 6.21 4.71
CA THR A 6 -7.61 5.28 4.88
C THR A 6 -7.14 4.00 5.58
N ASN A 7 -7.98 3.39 6.41
CA ASN A 7 -7.68 2.09 7.03
C ASN A 7 -7.77 0.90 6.06
N TYR A 8 -8.26 1.12 4.84
CA TYR A 8 -8.52 0.03 3.90
C TYR A 8 -7.29 -0.85 3.60
N PRO A 9 -6.11 -0.31 3.23
CA PRO A 9 -4.93 -1.13 2.96
C PRO A 9 -4.47 -1.94 4.18
N PHE A 10 -4.60 -1.35 5.36
CA PHE A 10 -4.26 -1.98 6.64
C PHE A 10 -5.17 -3.16 6.94
N GLU A 11 -6.50 -2.97 6.88
CA GLU A 11 -7.46 -4.04 7.10
C GLU A 11 -7.34 -5.17 6.07
N GLN A 12 -7.10 -4.84 4.81
CA GLN A 12 -6.86 -5.86 3.79
C GLN A 12 -5.55 -6.63 4.04
N PHE A 13 -4.47 -5.94 4.43
CA PHE A 13 -3.20 -6.62 4.70
C PHE A 13 -3.30 -7.59 5.88
N LYS A 14 -4.04 -7.23 6.95
CA LYS A 14 -4.34 -8.13 8.07
C LYS A 14 -5.00 -9.43 7.59
N MET A 15 -5.96 -9.33 6.67
CA MET A 15 -6.62 -10.49 6.08
C MET A 15 -5.65 -11.28 5.19
N ASP A 16 -4.85 -10.58 4.38
CA ASP A 16 -3.88 -11.18 3.46
C ASP A 16 -2.86 -12.06 4.20
N ILE A 17 -2.31 -11.61 5.34
CA ILE A 17 -1.33 -12.38 6.12
C ILE A 17 -1.92 -13.54 6.91
N ALA A 18 -3.23 -13.53 7.16
CA ALA A 18 -3.93 -14.58 7.90
C ALA A 18 -4.29 -15.79 7.02
N VAL A 19 -4.16 -15.68 5.69
CA VAL A 19 -4.42 -16.77 4.74
C VAL A 19 -3.26 -17.76 4.73
N GLU A 20 -3.57 -19.06 4.77
CA GLU A 20 -2.58 -20.12 4.60
C GLU A 20 -2.71 -20.82 3.24
N PRO A 21 -1.63 -20.93 2.44
CA PRO A 21 -0.28 -20.42 2.70
C PRO A 21 -0.13 -18.92 2.38
N TYR A 22 0.48 -18.17 3.30
CA TYR A 22 0.94 -16.81 3.04
C TYR A 22 2.37 -16.82 2.47
N VAL A 23 2.58 -16.14 1.36
CA VAL A 23 3.92 -15.99 0.76
C VAL A 23 4.48 -14.62 1.13
N ASP A 24 5.45 -14.60 2.05
CA ASP A 24 6.09 -13.38 2.49
C ASP A 24 6.90 -12.68 1.38
N LYS A 25 6.42 -11.50 1.00
CA LYS A 25 7.00 -10.59 0.00
C LYS A 25 7.43 -9.25 0.61
N SER A 26 7.52 -9.15 1.94
CA SER A 26 7.80 -7.90 2.65
C SER A 26 9.14 -7.26 2.27
N MET A 27 10.10 -8.04 1.77
CA MET A 27 11.37 -7.53 1.24
C MET A 27 11.21 -6.58 0.03
N LEU A 28 10.02 -6.48 -0.56
CA LEU A 28 9.71 -5.39 -1.50
C LEU A 28 9.87 -4.02 -0.82
N ILE A 29 9.44 -3.88 0.44
CA ILE A 29 9.58 -2.65 1.22
C ILE A 29 11.06 -2.24 1.30
N ASN A 30 11.97 -3.17 1.59
CA ASN A 30 13.40 -2.90 1.65
C ASN A 30 13.97 -2.35 0.33
N LYS A 31 13.40 -2.77 -0.82
CA LYS A 31 13.78 -2.22 -2.13
C LYS A 31 13.21 -0.84 -2.39
N LEU A 32 12.07 -0.50 -1.79
CA LEU A 32 11.37 0.77 -2.00
C LEU A 32 11.82 1.86 -1.04
N ASN A 33 12.17 1.53 0.21
CA ASN A 33 12.62 2.49 1.22
C ASN A 33 13.73 3.42 0.70
N PRO A 34 14.82 2.93 0.06
CA PRO A 34 15.88 3.80 -0.46
C PRO A 34 15.45 4.75 -1.58
N LEU A 35 14.29 4.50 -2.21
CA LEU A 35 13.79 5.34 -3.29
C LEU A 35 13.01 6.55 -2.75
N ILE A 36 12.58 6.52 -1.48
CA ILE A 36 11.82 7.61 -0.85
C ILE A 36 12.65 8.90 -0.87
N LYS A 37 12.01 10.02 -1.24
CA LYS A 37 12.64 11.35 -1.40
C LYS A 37 13.79 11.41 -2.43
N THR A 38 13.94 10.41 -3.29
CA THR A 38 14.92 10.44 -4.39
C THR A 38 14.30 10.82 -5.73
N ARG A 39 15.12 11.01 -6.77
CA ARG A 39 14.65 11.15 -8.17
C ARG A 39 14.05 9.84 -8.71
N ASN A 40 14.45 8.69 -8.18
CA ASN A 40 14.02 7.36 -8.61
C ASN A 40 12.76 6.87 -7.85
N ARG A 41 12.05 7.77 -7.16
CA ARG A 41 10.88 7.46 -6.32
C ARG A 41 9.66 6.94 -7.08
N TYR A 42 9.61 7.11 -8.39
CA TYR A 42 8.47 6.69 -9.20
C TYR A 42 8.64 5.23 -9.62
N VAL A 43 7.80 4.36 -9.06
CA VAL A 43 7.87 2.91 -9.29
C VAL A 43 6.59 2.41 -9.94
N CYS A 44 6.73 1.72 -11.07
CA CYS A 44 5.64 1.02 -11.74
C CYS A 44 5.93 -0.47 -11.75
N ILE A 45 5.00 -1.28 -11.22
CA ILE A 45 5.13 -2.73 -11.16
C ILE A 45 4.15 -3.35 -12.15
N THR A 46 4.64 -3.69 -13.34
CA THR A 46 3.87 -4.39 -14.38
C THR A 46 4.08 -5.91 -14.21
N ARG A 47 2.99 -6.66 -13.98
CA ARG A 47 3.01 -8.14 -13.88
C ARG A 47 1.69 -8.72 -14.37
N PRO A 48 1.62 -10.01 -14.77
CA PRO A 48 0.37 -10.69 -15.14
C PRO A 48 -0.66 -10.79 -14.00
N ARG A 49 -1.91 -11.13 -14.34
CA ARG A 49 -3.01 -11.37 -13.38
C ARG A 49 -2.61 -12.46 -12.36
N ARG A 50 -3.08 -12.34 -11.10
CA ARG A 50 -2.83 -13.26 -9.96
C ARG A 50 -1.41 -13.33 -9.39
N PHE A 51 -0.54 -12.37 -9.73
CA PHE A 51 0.82 -12.28 -9.14
C PHE A 51 0.90 -11.51 -7.81
N GLY A 52 -0.23 -11.27 -7.13
CA GLY A 52 -0.26 -10.61 -5.81
C GLY A 52 0.03 -9.11 -5.83
N LYS A 53 -0.31 -8.41 -6.91
CA LYS A 53 -0.12 -6.94 -7.00
C LYS A 53 -0.98 -6.19 -5.97
N THR A 54 -2.26 -6.53 -5.85
CA THR A 54 -3.18 -5.96 -4.86
C THR A 54 -2.67 -6.20 -3.44
N MET A 55 -2.28 -7.45 -3.14
CA MET A 55 -1.68 -7.83 -1.84
C MET A 55 -0.44 -6.99 -1.51
N ASN A 56 0.45 -6.79 -2.50
CA ASN A 56 1.61 -5.93 -2.32
C ASN A 56 1.23 -4.45 -2.12
N ALA A 57 0.22 -3.94 -2.82
CA ALA A 57 -0.25 -2.57 -2.64
C ALA A 57 -0.86 -2.37 -1.24
N ASN A 58 -1.65 -3.34 -0.75
CA ASN A 58 -2.19 -3.35 0.61
C ASN A 58 -1.06 -3.36 1.65
N MET A 59 -0.08 -4.24 1.48
CA MET A 59 1.10 -4.33 2.34
C MET A 59 1.87 -3.00 2.40
N LEU A 60 2.12 -2.35 1.26
CA LEU A 60 2.82 -1.06 1.23
C LEU A 60 1.99 0.05 1.88
N GLY A 61 0.68 0.09 1.62
CA GLY A 61 -0.23 1.04 2.28
C GLY A 61 -0.25 0.85 3.79
N ALA A 62 -0.38 -0.40 4.26
CA ALA A 62 -0.36 -0.74 5.68
C ALA A 62 0.96 -0.35 6.36
N TYR A 63 2.09 -0.59 5.68
CA TYR A 63 3.42 -0.31 6.22
C TYR A 63 3.71 1.18 6.39
N TYR A 64 3.38 2.02 5.39
CA TYR A 64 3.81 3.42 5.40
C TYR A 64 2.85 4.37 6.14
N THR A 65 1.54 4.06 6.20
CA THR A 65 0.50 4.98 6.72
C THR A 65 0.69 5.28 8.21
N GLN A 66 0.70 6.55 8.61
CA GLN A 66 1.05 6.98 9.97
C GLN A 66 -0.01 6.77 11.06
N ASP A 67 -1.28 6.62 10.68
CA ASP A 67 -2.41 6.60 11.63
C ASP A 67 -2.78 5.20 12.14
N TYR A 68 -2.06 4.16 11.71
CA TYR A 68 -2.33 2.76 12.09
C TYR A 68 -1.08 2.13 12.66
N ASP A 69 -1.17 1.46 13.82
CA ASP A 69 -0.04 0.68 14.34
C ASP A 69 0.06 -0.65 13.59
N ALA A 70 0.97 -0.69 12.61
CA ALA A 70 1.17 -1.85 11.76
C ALA A 70 2.28 -2.78 12.25
N TYR A 71 3.04 -2.39 13.28
CA TYR A 71 4.25 -3.10 13.70
C TYR A 71 4.01 -4.59 13.96
N GLU A 72 2.93 -4.91 14.68
CA GLU A 72 2.57 -6.28 15.05
C GLU A 72 2.34 -7.20 13.84
N TYR A 73 1.95 -6.64 12.70
CA TYR A 73 1.69 -7.38 11.46
C TYR A 73 2.94 -7.54 10.58
N PHE A 74 4.05 -6.86 10.92
CA PHE A 74 5.31 -6.92 10.19
C PHE A 74 6.46 -7.54 10.99
N LYS A 75 6.37 -7.60 12.32
CA LYS A 75 7.47 -8.03 13.22
C LYS A 75 8.01 -9.44 12.94
N ASP A 76 7.18 -10.33 12.41
CA ASP A 76 7.54 -11.72 12.11
C ASP A 76 7.84 -11.94 10.61
N LEU A 77 7.74 -10.90 9.78
CA LEU A 77 8.06 -10.96 8.35
C LEU A 77 9.54 -10.67 8.09
N LYS A 78 10.05 -11.06 6.93
CA LYS A 78 11.47 -10.86 6.53
C LYS A 78 11.94 -9.41 6.61
N ILE A 79 11.02 -8.44 6.49
CA ILE A 79 11.37 -7.01 6.56
C ILE A 79 11.80 -6.62 7.98
N ALA A 80 11.31 -7.27 9.03
CA ALA A 80 11.69 -6.95 10.40
C ALA A 80 13.19 -7.13 10.68
N GLN A 81 13.89 -7.90 9.83
CA GLN A 81 15.32 -8.19 9.93
C GLN A 81 16.20 -7.16 9.22
N VAL A 82 15.64 -6.16 8.54
CA VAL A 82 16.43 -5.11 7.88
C VAL A 82 16.48 -3.84 8.72
N GLU A 83 17.61 -3.14 8.68
CA GLU A 83 17.85 -1.91 9.45
C GLU A 83 16.82 -0.81 9.14
N SER A 84 16.46 -0.64 7.85
CA SER A 84 15.51 0.39 7.41
C SER A 84 14.04 0.14 7.80
N PHE A 85 13.74 -0.99 8.47
CA PHE A 85 12.38 -1.35 8.85
C PHE A 85 11.73 -0.30 9.76
N LYS A 86 12.40 0.08 10.84
CA LYS A 86 11.84 1.02 11.83
C LYS A 86 11.88 2.47 11.37
N GLU A 87 12.64 2.77 10.32
CA GLU A 87 12.80 4.13 9.79
C GLU A 87 11.53 4.64 9.10
N HIS A 88 10.76 3.73 8.50
CA HIS A 88 9.68 4.09 7.57
C HIS A 88 8.29 3.57 7.97
N ILE A 89 8.22 2.61 8.89
CA ILE A 89 6.94 2.06 9.34
C ILE A 89 6.11 3.12 10.06
N ASN A 90 4.87 3.31 9.60
CA ASN A 90 3.90 4.27 10.12
C ASN A 90 4.41 5.72 10.21
N LYS A 91 5.09 6.22 9.15
CA LYS A 91 5.70 7.56 9.12
C LYS A 91 5.16 8.50 8.04
N TYR A 92 4.20 8.07 7.22
CA TYR A 92 3.79 8.84 6.05
C TYR A 92 2.28 9.02 5.95
N HIS A 93 1.89 10.19 5.42
CA HIS A 93 0.59 10.38 4.81
C HIS A 93 0.53 9.57 3.51
N VAL A 94 -0.47 8.70 3.36
CA VAL A 94 -0.61 7.81 2.20
C VAL A 94 -1.92 8.11 1.48
N ILE A 95 -1.82 8.43 0.18
CA ILE A 95 -2.96 8.48 -0.72
C ILE A 95 -3.08 7.10 -1.39
N TYR A 96 -4.13 6.35 -1.06
CA TYR A 96 -4.41 5.05 -1.66
C TYR A 96 -5.64 5.14 -2.57
N ILE A 97 -5.45 4.81 -3.86
CA ILE A 97 -6.52 4.85 -4.87
C ILE A 97 -6.57 3.49 -5.55
N ASP A 98 -7.76 2.87 -5.55
CA ASP A 98 -8.05 1.64 -6.27
C ASP A 98 -9.01 1.92 -7.43
N PHE A 99 -8.54 1.71 -8.65
CA PHE A 99 -9.34 1.85 -9.87
C PHE A 99 -10.10 0.57 -10.24
N SER A 100 -10.00 -0.50 -9.45
CA SER A 100 -10.76 -1.74 -9.68
C SER A 100 -12.25 -1.59 -9.37
N ARG A 101 -12.61 -0.53 -8.63
CA ARG A 101 -13.98 -0.17 -8.29
C ARG A 101 -14.20 1.28 -8.70
N LEU A 102 -15.34 1.56 -9.34
CA LEU A 102 -15.75 2.94 -9.54
C LEU A 102 -16.16 3.53 -8.18
N PRO A 103 -15.65 4.71 -7.80
CA PRO A 103 -16.06 5.37 -6.58
C PRO A 103 -17.49 5.88 -6.73
N ASP A 104 -18.35 5.57 -5.75
CA ASP A 104 -19.69 6.14 -5.61
C ASP A 104 -19.57 7.67 -5.40
N PRO A 105 -20.30 8.54 -6.13
CA PRO A 105 -21.40 8.30 -7.08
C PRO A 105 -21.02 8.24 -8.56
N CYS A 106 -19.73 8.12 -8.91
CA CYS A 106 -19.30 8.12 -10.30
C CYS A 106 -19.67 6.81 -11.01
N HIS A 107 -20.24 6.93 -12.20
CA HIS A 107 -20.60 5.80 -13.07
C HIS A 107 -19.60 5.55 -14.20
N SER A 108 -18.61 6.42 -14.37
CA SER A 108 -17.52 6.27 -15.33
C SER A 108 -16.20 6.82 -14.80
N PHE A 109 -15.09 6.43 -15.43
CA PHE A 109 -13.77 6.99 -15.11
C PHE A 109 -13.69 8.47 -15.51
N GLU A 110 -14.33 8.86 -16.60
CA GLU A 110 -14.38 10.24 -17.06
C GLU A 110 -15.05 11.14 -16.02
N GLU A 111 -16.17 10.68 -15.44
CA GLU A 111 -16.87 11.38 -14.37
C GLU A 111 -16.00 11.49 -13.11
N TYR A 112 -15.36 10.39 -12.70
CA TYR A 112 -14.45 10.39 -11.56
C TYR A 112 -13.28 11.36 -11.72
N ILE A 113 -12.65 11.36 -12.89
CA ILE A 113 -11.53 12.26 -13.18
C ILE A 113 -11.99 13.72 -13.24
N SER A 114 -13.17 13.99 -13.79
CA SER A 114 -13.79 15.34 -13.75
C SER A 114 -14.01 15.80 -12.31
N TRP A 115 -14.50 14.90 -11.45
CA TRP A 115 -14.76 15.20 -10.06
C TRP A 115 -13.49 15.57 -9.30
N ILE A 116 -12.38 14.84 -9.50
CA ILE A 116 -11.08 15.17 -8.88
C ILE A 116 -10.53 16.50 -9.40
N LYS A 117 -10.63 16.77 -10.71
CA LYS A 117 -10.09 18.01 -11.31
C LYS A 117 -10.76 19.29 -10.80
N ASN A 118 -12.01 19.18 -10.35
CA ASN A 118 -12.83 20.30 -9.90
C ASN A 118 -12.93 20.40 -8.37
N ALA A 119 -12.27 19.51 -7.62
CA ALA A 119 -12.15 19.54 -6.17
C ALA A 119 -10.94 20.37 -5.72
#